data_AF-A0A6N6P9P4-F1
#
_entry.id   AF-A0A6N6P9P4-F1
#
_cell.length_a   1.000
_cell.length_b   1.000
_cell.length_c   1.000
_cell.angle_alpha   90.00
_cell.angle_beta   90.00
_cell.angle_gamma   90.00
#
_symmetry.space_group_name_H-M   'P 1'
#
loop_
_entity.id
_entity.type
_entity.pdbx_description
1 polymer ?
#
loop_
_entity_poly.entity_id
_entity_poly.type
_entity_poly.pdbx_seq_one_letter_code
_entity_poly.pdbx_strand_id
1 'polypeptide(L)'
;MTTKRRGPSSKKGLKSKRSRGPSLFQEERLHAQGIRPVAGVDEAGRGPLAGPVVAAAVILPEGFELEGLDDSKKLNHAQRDALYDRLSENHLLFFALGSASSEEIGELNILRATSLAMKRALVSLHEKGHPAAHALVDGLWVKGLPVEQTALVGGDGISLSIAAASILAKVTRDRIMDKLDRKYPQYGFARHRGYATAEHVSMLREHGPCPHHRLGFAPVDQPSFDF
;
A
#
# COMPACT_ATOMS: atom_id res chain seq x y z
N MET A 1 -42.88 -46.81 -21.78
CA MET A 1 -43.18 -45.57 -21.02
C MET A 1 -42.48 -45.66 -19.66
N THR A 2 -41.75 -44.61 -19.34
CA THR A 2 -40.62 -44.53 -18.41
C THR A 2 -41.05 -44.33 -16.95
N THR A 3 -40.52 -45.16 -16.05
CA THR A 3 -40.64 -45.05 -14.59
C THR A 3 -39.71 -43.93 -14.08
N LYS A 4 -40.29 -42.78 -13.71
CA LYS A 4 -39.58 -41.67 -13.03
C LYS A 4 -39.25 -42.06 -11.58
N ARG A 5 -37.98 -42.36 -11.30
CA ARG A 5 -37.43 -42.40 -9.93
C ARG A 5 -37.18 -40.95 -9.45
N ARG A 6 -37.88 -40.54 -8.40
CA ARG A 6 -37.56 -39.33 -7.61
C ARG A 6 -36.41 -39.66 -6.66
N GLY A 7 -35.24 -39.07 -6.90
CA GLY A 7 -34.12 -39.07 -5.94
C GLY A 7 -34.27 -37.91 -4.94
N PRO A 8 -33.88 -38.07 -3.66
CA PRO A 8 -34.02 -37.01 -2.67
C PRO A 8 -32.92 -35.96 -2.81
N SER A 9 -33.37 -34.72 -3.01
CA SER A 9 -32.85 -33.46 -2.44
C SER A 9 -31.35 -33.41 -2.14
N SER A 10 -30.54 -33.01 -3.12
CA SER A 10 -29.18 -32.57 -2.87
C SER A 10 -29.18 -31.28 -2.06
N LYS A 11 -28.40 -31.31 -0.97
CA LYS A 11 -28.16 -30.24 0.00
C LYS A 11 -27.83 -28.94 -0.74
N LYS A 12 -28.74 -27.94 -0.66
CA LYS A 12 -28.42 -26.55 -0.97
C LYS A 12 -27.33 -26.11 0.00
N GLY A 13 -26.09 -26.11 -0.46
CA GLY A 13 -24.98 -25.48 0.24
C GLY A 13 -25.34 -24.02 0.52
N LEU A 14 -25.39 -23.65 1.79
CA LEU A 14 -25.34 -22.26 2.22
C LEU A 14 -24.06 -21.66 1.62
N LYS A 15 -24.21 -20.89 0.54
CA LYS A 15 -23.15 -19.99 0.08
C LYS A 15 -22.99 -18.92 1.14
N SER A 16 -22.08 -19.13 2.08
CA SER A 16 -21.59 -18.12 3.00
C SER A 16 -20.97 -16.98 2.19
N LYS A 17 -21.73 -15.91 1.95
CA LYS A 17 -21.18 -14.59 1.62
C LYS A 17 -20.38 -14.12 2.85
N ARG A 18 -19.08 -14.41 2.89
CA ARG A 18 -18.14 -13.75 3.79
C ARG A 18 -16.98 -13.24 2.95
N SER A 19 -17.10 -12.02 2.45
CA SER A 19 -15.93 -11.14 2.47
C SER A 19 -16.05 -10.34 3.76
N ARG A 20 -15.69 -10.96 4.90
CA ARG A 20 -15.40 -10.14 6.08
C ARG A 20 -14.16 -9.34 5.69
N GLY A 21 -14.21 -8.01 5.84
CA GLY A 21 -13.08 -7.12 5.57
C GLY A 21 -11.87 -7.46 6.46
N PRO A 22 -10.82 -6.64 6.40
CA PRO A 22 -9.63 -6.86 7.23
C PRO A 22 -10.01 -6.95 8.72
N SER A 23 -9.27 -7.76 9.47
CA SER A 23 -9.49 -7.98 10.91
C SER A 23 -8.16 -8.13 11.63
N LEU A 24 -8.18 -8.11 12.96
CA LEU A 24 -6.99 -8.31 13.79
C LEU A 24 -6.53 -9.78 13.90
N PHE A 25 -7.15 -10.70 13.15
CA PHE A 25 -6.86 -12.14 13.30
C PHE A 25 -5.38 -12.50 13.12
N GLN A 26 -4.66 -11.84 12.20
CA GLN A 26 -3.25 -12.15 11.96
C GLN A 26 -2.35 -11.61 13.08
N GLU A 27 -2.67 -10.41 13.57
CA GLU A 27 -2.04 -9.74 14.69
C GLU A 27 -2.24 -10.57 15.97
N GLU A 28 -3.49 -10.94 16.27
CA GLU A 28 -3.88 -11.77 17.41
C GLU A 28 -3.22 -13.16 17.37
N ARG A 29 -3.07 -13.76 16.20
CA ARG A 29 -2.38 -15.05 16.03
C ARG A 29 -0.92 -14.97 16.46
N LEU A 30 -0.20 -13.90 16.10
CA LEU A 30 1.18 -13.68 16.52
C LEU A 30 1.25 -13.30 18.02
N HIS A 31 0.31 -12.48 18.47
CA HIS A 31 0.19 -12.11 19.87
C HIS A 31 0.00 -13.33 20.79
N ALA A 32 -0.80 -14.32 20.37
CA ALA A 32 -1.00 -15.58 21.09
C ALA A 32 0.26 -16.47 21.15
N GLN A 33 1.24 -16.22 20.26
CA GLN A 33 2.56 -16.86 20.28
C GLN A 33 3.58 -16.07 21.12
N GLY A 34 3.16 -15.01 21.81
CA GLY A 34 4.04 -14.12 22.57
C GLY A 34 4.82 -13.13 21.70
N ILE A 35 4.53 -13.04 20.40
CA ILE A 35 5.22 -12.15 19.46
C ILE A 35 4.48 -10.81 19.46
N ARG A 36 5.08 -9.81 20.12
CA ARG A 36 4.50 -8.48 20.33
C ARG A 36 5.64 -7.45 20.46
N PRO A 37 5.52 -6.22 19.96
CA PRO A 37 4.43 -5.67 19.12
C PRO A 37 4.48 -6.16 17.66
N VAL A 38 3.34 -6.16 16.97
CA VAL A 38 3.22 -6.52 15.54
C VAL A 38 2.91 -5.27 14.72
N ALA A 39 3.69 -5.04 13.65
CA ALA A 39 3.44 -3.96 12.70
C ALA A 39 2.86 -4.49 11.38
N GLY A 40 1.80 -3.86 10.86
CA GLY A 40 1.37 -4.01 9.47
C GLY A 40 2.15 -3.07 8.56
N VAL A 41 2.53 -3.54 7.37
CA VAL A 41 3.36 -2.82 6.42
C VAL A 41 2.79 -2.94 5.02
N ASP A 42 2.64 -1.81 4.33
CA ASP A 42 2.19 -1.75 2.94
C ASP A 42 2.83 -0.55 2.21
N GLU A 43 2.84 -0.60 0.87
CA GLU A 43 3.34 0.45 -0.01
C GLU A 43 2.29 1.02 -0.97
N ALA A 44 2.53 2.28 -1.38
CA ALA A 44 1.85 2.92 -2.48
C ALA A 44 2.86 3.42 -3.51
N GLY A 45 2.51 3.28 -4.79
CA GLY A 45 3.24 3.93 -5.88
C GLY A 45 4.27 3.11 -6.61
N ARG A 46 4.08 1.79 -6.76
CA ARG A 46 5.03 0.98 -7.54
C ARG A 46 4.93 1.16 -9.05
N GLY A 47 3.71 1.21 -9.59
CA GLY A 47 3.47 1.32 -11.04
C GLY A 47 3.65 2.69 -11.72
N PRO A 48 3.52 3.84 -11.04
CA PRO A 48 3.66 5.16 -11.67
C PRO A 48 4.99 5.40 -12.39
N LEU A 49 4.97 6.24 -13.41
CA LEU A 49 6.16 6.74 -14.12
C LEU A 49 6.89 7.84 -13.35
N ALA A 50 6.22 8.49 -12.39
CA ALA A 50 6.76 9.61 -11.64
C ALA A 50 6.42 9.56 -10.14
N GLY A 51 7.24 10.24 -9.35
CA GLY A 51 7.14 10.36 -7.90
C GLY A 51 7.73 9.16 -7.15
N PRO A 52 7.72 9.22 -5.81
CA PRO A 52 8.32 8.17 -4.97
C PRO A 52 7.43 6.93 -4.87
N VAL A 53 8.02 5.85 -4.36
CA VAL A 53 7.29 4.80 -3.65
C VAL A 53 7.28 5.16 -2.17
N VAL A 54 6.12 5.06 -1.52
CA VAL A 54 5.93 5.37 -0.10
C VAL A 54 5.43 4.12 0.59
N ALA A 55 5.96 3.79 1.75
CA ALA A 55 5.48 2.73 2.61
C ALA A 55 5.11 3.27 3.98
N ALA A 56 4.21 2.58 4.68
CA ALA A 56 3.87 2.85 6.06
C ALA A 56 4.07 1.58 6.89
N ALA A 57 4.42 1.76 8.17
CA ALA A 57 4.43 0.70 9.17
C ALA A 57 3.51 1.13 10.31
N VAL A 58 2.58 0.26 10.73
CA VAL A 58 1.51 0.57 11.70
C VAL A 58 1.40 -0.51 12.76
N ILE A 59 1.50 -0.12 14.03
CA ILE A 59 1.15 -0.96 15.18
C ILE A 59 -0.20 -0.49 15.71
N LEU A 60 -1.16 -1.40 15.78
CA LEU A 60 -2.49 -1.15 16.33
C LEU A 60 -2.58 -1.64 17.78
N PRO A 61 -3.39 -0.99 18.64
CA PRO A 61 -3.68 -1.50 19.98
C PRO A 61 -4.56 -2.77 19.90
N GLU A 62 -4.61 -3.53 20.99
CA GLU A 62 -5.51 -4.69 21.09
C GLU A 62 -6.98 -4.25 20.97
N GLY A 63 -7.77 -5.04 20.24
CA GLY A 63 -9.20 -4.74 20.02
C GLY A 63 -9.45 -3.47 19.19
N PHE A 64 -8.44 -2.95 18.47
CA PHE A 64 -8.62 -1.81 17.59
C PHE A 64 -9.71 -2.06 16.56
N GLU A 65 -10.63 -1.10 16.45
CA GLU A 65 -11.66 -1.06 15.43
C GLU A 65 -11.71 0.33 14.82
N LEU A 66 -11.84 0.39 13.49
CA LEU A 66 -12.04 1.64 12.78
C LEU A 66 -13.08 1.41 11.69
N GLU A 67 -14.28 1.96 11.90
CA GLU A 67 -15.37 1.86 10.94
C GLU A 67 -14.93 2.40 9.56
N GLY A 68 -15.18 1.61 8.52
CA GLY A 68 -14.86 1.94 7.13
C GLY A 68 -13.43 1.61 6.70
N LEU A 69 -12.57 1.12 7.61
CA LEU A 69 -11.24 0.64 7.23
C LEU A 69 -11.36 -0.69 6.46
N ASP A 70 -11.06 -0.62 5.17
CA ASP A 70 -11.04 -1.75 4.21
C ASP A 70 -9.88 -1.49 3.23
N ASP A 71 -9.71 -2.37 2.25
CA ASP A 71 -8.80 -2.21 1.12
C ASP A 71 -8.92 -0.80 0.51
N SER A 72 -7.80 -0.07 0.52
CA SER A 72 -7.70 1.31 0.03
C SER A 72 -8.14 1.51 -1.43
N LYS A 73 -8.19 0.43 -2.23
CA LYS A 73 -8.63 0.44 -3.63
C LYS A 73 -10.15 0.44 -3.75
N LYS A 74 -10.89 -0.02 -2.72
CA LYS A 74 -12.36 0.01 -2.68
C LYS A 74 -12.92 1.35 -2.21
N LEU A 75 -12.06 2.17 -1.63
CA LEU A 75 -12.43 3.46 -1.04
C LEU A 75 -12.21 4.59 -2.04
N ASN A 76 -13.14 5.53 -2.08
CA ASN A 76 -12.97 6.76 -2.84
C ASN A 76 -11.99 7.71 -2.13
N HIS A 77 -11.58 8.78 -2.82
CA HIS A 77 -10.59 9.73 -2.28
C HIS A 77 -11.03 10.36 -0.96
N ALA A 78 -12.27 10.82 -0.84
CA ALA A 78 -12.78 11.46 0.37
C ALA A 78 -12.84 10.49 1.56
N GLN A 79 -13.23 9.23 1.32
CA GLN A 79 -13.21 8.19 2.34
C GLN A 79 -11.79 7.88 2.83
N ARG A 80 -10.82 7.80 1.91
CA ARG A 80 -9.41 7.59 2.28
C ARG A 80 -8.84 8.74 3.08
N ASP A 81 -9.13 9.97 2.70
CA ASP A 81 -8.64 11.16 3.41
C ASP A 81 -9.23 11.22 4.83
N ALA A 82 -10.53 10.97 4.98
CA ALA A 82 -11.16 10.89 6.29
C ALA A 82 -10.57 9.77 7.17
N LEU A 83 -10.26 8.61 6.58
CA LEU A 83 -9.60 7.52 7.29
C LEU A 83 -8.14 7.86 7.63
N TYR A 84 -7.42 8.55 6.74
CA TYR A 84 -6.07 9.01 7.01
C TYR A 84 -6.04 9.93 8.23
N ASP A 85 -6.94 10.92 8.28
CA ASP A 85 -6.99 11.87 9.38
C ASP A 85 -7.33 11.11 10.69
N ARG A 86 -8.34 10.25 10.68
CA ARG A 86 -8.68 9.39 11.83
C ARG A 86 -7.55 8.46 12.28
N LEU A 87 -6.74 7.92 11.36
CA LEU A 87 -5.61 7.06 11.70
C LEU A 87 -4.45 7.90 12.26
N SER A 88 -4.12 9.01 11.60
CA SER A 88 -2.96 9.83 11.91
C SER A 88 -3.11 10.63 13.21
N GLU A 89 -4.34 10.96 13.59
CA GLU A 89 -4.67 11.68 14.82
C GLU A 89 -4.96 10.74 16.01
N ASN A 90 -4.99 9.42 15.78
CA ASN A 90 -5.28 8.45 16.83
C ASN A 90 -4.02 8.15 17.66
N HIS A 91 -4.02 8.65 18.90
CA HIS A 91 -2.93 8.47 19.86
C HIS A 91 -2.73 7.04 20.38
N LEU A 92 -3.65 6.12 20.09
CA LEU A 92 -3.57 4.72 20.55
C LEU A 92 -2.82 3.81 19.58
N LEU A 93 -2.62 4.24 18.33
CA LEU A 93 -1.83 3.50 17.34
C LEU A 93 -0.50 4.20 17.09
N PHE A 94 0.51 3.44 16.68
CA PHE A 94 1.83 3.98 16.33
C PHE A 94 2.11 3.74 14.87
N PHE A 95 2.58 4.76 14.17
CA PHE A 95 2.97 4.60 12.77
C PHE A 95 4.16 5.46 12.36
N ALA A 96 4.80 5.01 11.28
CA ALA A 96 5.83 5.76 10.60
C ALA A 96 5.76 5.53 9.10
N LEU A 97 6.33 6.48 8.36
CA LEU A 97 6.37 6.50 6.92
C LEU A 97 7.82 6.34 6.46
N GLY A 98 8.00 5.64 5.35
CA GLY A 98 9.27 5.56 4.64
C GLY A 98 9.03 5.78 3.16
N SER A 99 10.01 6.29 2.44
CA SER A 99 9.90 6.48 1.00
C SER A 99 11.22 6.20 0.31
N ALA A 100 11.15 5.84 -0.97
CA ALA A 100 12.28 5.87 -1.88
C ALA A 100 11.96 6.80 -3.06
N SER A 101 12.89 7.69 -3.38
CA SER A 101 12.73 8.71 -4.42
C SER A 101 12.71 8.11 -5.83
N SER A 102 12.34 8.89 -6.84
CA SER A 102 12.44 8.47 -8.25
C SER A 102 13.88 8.17 -8.68
N GLU A 103 14.84 8.90 -8.12
CA GLU A 103 16.28 8.68 -8.31
C GLU A 103 16.71 7.33 -7.72
N GLU A 104 16.36 7.06 -6.45
CA GLU A 104 16.64 5.77 -5.81
C GLU A 104 15.94 4.60 -6.54
N ILE A 105 14.75 4.83 -7.11
CA ILE A 105 14.08 3.83 -7.95
C ILE A 105 14.89 3.54 -9.22
N GLY A 106 15.46 4.55 -9.86
CA GLY A 106 16.32 4.39 -11.04
C GLY A 106 17.59 3.59 -10.70
N GLU A 107 18.21 3.85 -9.55
CA GLU A 107 19.42 3.15 -9.11
C GLU A 107 19.16 1.72 -8.64
N LEU A 108 18.08 1.51 -7.89
CA LEU A 108 17.85 0.25 -7.17
C LEU A 108 16.91 -0.71 -7.90
N ASN A 109 16.16 -0.24 -8.91
CA ASN A 109 14.91 -0.81 -9.42
C ASN A 109 13.75 -0.76 -8.41
N ILE A 110 12.53 -0.92 -8.92
CA ILE A 110 11.32 -0.73 -8.11
C ILE A 110 11.15 -1.75 -6.98
N LEU A 111 11.61 -2.99 -7.16
CA LEU A 111 11.49 -4.02 -6.13
C LEU A 111 12.33 -3.63 -4.91
N ARG A 112 13.61 -3.30 -5.12
CA ARG A 112 14.52 -2.93 -4.04
C ARG A 112 14.20 -1.56 -3.45
N ALA A 113 13.76 -0.60 -4.26
CA ALA A 113 13.29 0.69 -3.77
C ALA A 113 12.04 0.55 -2.87
N THR A 114 11.13 -0.37 -3.22
CA THR A 114 10.00 -0.72 -2.34
C THR A 114 10.49 -1.32 -1.02
N SER A 115 11.43 -2.27 -1.07
CA SER A 115 12.03 -2.85 0.14
C SER A 115 12.71 -1.79 1.02
N LEU A 116 13.39 -0.81 0.39
CA LEU A 116 14.02 0.31 1.08
C LEU A 116 12.99 1.22 1.76
N ALA A 117 11.89 1.55 1.09
CA ALA A 117 10.81 2.33 1.67
C ALA A 117 10.18 1.63 2.89
N MET A 118 9.89 0.33 2.80
CA MET A 118 9.38 -0.47 3.91
C MET A 118 10.37 -0.55 5.08
N LYS A 119 11.66 -0.77 4.78
CA LYS A 119 12.73 -0.75 5.79
C LYS A 119 12.78 0.60 6.50
N ARG A 120 12.73 1.71 5.77
CA ARG A 120 12.71 3.07 6.34
C ARG A 120 11.49 3.30 7.23
N ALA A 121 10.33 2.81 6.84
CA ALA A 121 9.12 2.91 7.67
C ALA A 121 9.32 2.19 9.02
N LEU A 122 9.83 0.95 9.00
CA LEU A 122 10.09 0.18 10.22
C LEU A 122 11.21 0.78 11.10
N VAL A 123 12.29 1.27 10.48
CA VAL A 123 13.37 1.96 11.21
C VAL A 123 12.86 3.25 11.85
N SER A 124 12.09 4.07 11.13
CA SER A 124 11.52 5.28 11.69
C SER A 124 10.51 4.99 12.83
N LEU A 125 9.76 3.88 12.73
CA LEU A 125 8.89 3.44 13.82
C LEU A 125 9.68 3.07 15.08
N HIS A 126 10.81 2.37 14.90
CA HIS A 126 11.74 2.05 15.98
C HIS A 126 12.35 3.31 16.61
N GLU A 127 12.85 4.25 15.80
CA GLU A 127 13.46 5.50 16.26
C GLU A 127 12.48 6.38 17.05
N LYS A 128 11.17 6.29 16.74
CA LYS A 128 10.10 6.94 17.51
C LYS A 128 9.79 6.25 18.85
N GLY A 129 10.50 5.19 19.21
CA GLY A 129 10.29 4.45 20.46
C GLY A 129 9.27 3.31 20.37
N HIS A 130 8.89 2.89 19.16
CA HIS A 130 7.88 1.84 18.95
C HIS A 130 8.45 0.67 18.13
N PRO A 131 9.47 -0.05 18.63
CA PRO A 131 10.02 -1.21 17.92
C PRO A 131 8.97 -2.30 17.72
N ALA A 132 8.78 -2.74 16.48
CA ALA A 132 8.03 -3.96 16.19
C ALA A 132 8.91 -5.19 16.45
N ALA A 133 8.35 -6.25 17.02
CA ALA A 133 8.99 -7.56 17.08
C ALA A 133 8.81 -8.34 15.77
N HIS A 134 7.72 -8.08 15.04
CA HIS A 134 7.38 -8.77 13.79
C HIS A 134 6.59 -7.87 12.85
N ALA A 135 6.78 -8.06 11.54
CA ALA A 135 6.05 -7.34 10.50
C ALA A 135 5.11 -8.26 9.72
N LEU A 136 3.83 -7.88 9.61
CA LEU A 136 2.89 -8.39 8.62
C LEU A 136 3.03 -7.50 7.37
N VAL A 137 3.44 -8.06 6.25
CA VAL A 137 3.77 -7.28 5.03
C VAL A 137 2.81 -7.63 3.90
N ASP A 138 2.22 -6.65 3.22
CA ASP A 138 1.44 -6.93 2.00
C ASP A 138 2.32 -7.47 0.88
N GLY A 139 1.82 -8.48 0.18
CA GLY A 139 2.45 -9.05 -0.99
C GLY A 139 3.45 -10.17 -0.68
N LEU A 140 4.68 -10.01 -1.16
CA LEU A 140 5.73 -11.04 -1.12
C LEU A 140 6.76 -10.75 -0.04
N TRP A 141 7.52 -11.78 0.33
CA TRP A 141 8.59 -11.66 1.32
C TRP A 141 9.66 -10.64 0.89
N VAL A 142 10.06 -9.78 1.83
CA VAL A 142 10.94 -8.63 1.57
C VAL A 142 12.31 -8.84 2.19
N LYS A 143 13.36 -8.84 1.35
CA LYS A 143 14.73 -9.03 1.85
C LYS A 143 15.23 -7.82 2.62
N GLY A 144 15.80 -8.06 3.80
CA GLY A 144 16.57 -7.06 4.55
C GLY A 144 15.76 -6.10 5.43
N LEU A 145 14.51 -6.46 5.75
CA LEU A 145 13.77 -5.79 6.82
C LEU A 145 14.47 -5.98 8.18
N PRO A 146 14.36 -5.02 9.11
CA PRO A 146 15.07 -5.06 10.39
C PRO A 146 14.42 -5.99 11.44
N VAL A 147 13.30 -6.63 11.09
CA VAL A 147 12.50 -7.47 11.97
C VAL A 147 12.06 -8.73 11.23
N GLU A 148 11.70 -9.76 11.98
CA GLU A 148 11.03 -10.95 11.43
C GLU A 148 9.73 -10.57 10.74
N GLN A 149 9.31 -11.35 9.73
CA GLN A 149 8.16 -10.98 8.92
C GLN A 149 7.29 -12.16 8.48
N THR A 150 6.05 -11.85 8.15
CA THR A 150 5.13 -12.72 7.44
C THR A 150 4.53 -11.95 6.27
N ALA A 151 4.75 -12.46 5.07
CA ALA A 151 4.17 -11.91 3.86
C ALA A 151 2.73 -12.43 3.67
N LEU A 152 1.81 -11.52 3.37
CA LEU A 152 0.39 -11.80 3.14
C LEU A 152 -0.01 -11.23 1.79
N VAL A 153 -0.27 -12.10 0.81
CA VAL A 153 -0.74 -11.65 -0.52
C VAL A 153 -2.17 -11.10 -0.40
N GLY A 154 -2.35 -9.82 -0.73
CA GLY A 154 -3.64 -9.13 -0.51
C GLY A 154 -3.90 -8.88 0.98
N GLY A 155 -2.83 -8.59 1.72
CA GLY A 155 -2.84 -8.39 3.15
C GLY A 155 -3.73 -7.22 3.58
N ASP A 156 -3.89 -6.20 2.74
CA ASP A 156 -4.79 -5.06 2.94
C ASP A 156 -6.27 -5.49 3.07
N GLY A 157 -6.66 -6.60 2.44
CA GLY A 157 -7.98 -7.21 2.59
C GLY A 157 -8.12 -8.20 3.74
N ILE A 158 -7.05 -8.49 4.50
CA ILE A 158 -7.00 -9.59 5.48
C ILE A 158 -6.62 -9.08 6.88
N SER A 159 -5.57 -8.26 6.97
CA SER A 159 -4.97 -7.75 8.21
C SER A 159 -5.33 -6.28 8.39
N LEU A 160 -5.82 -5.94 9.57
CA LEU A 160 -6.25 -4.57 9.88
C LEU A 160 -5.07 -3.60 9.95
N SER A 161 -3.92 -4.03 10.46
CA SER A 161 -2.71 -3.21 10.49
C SER A 161 -2.14 -2.94 9.09
N ILE A 162 -2.19 -3.93 8.19
CA ILE A 162 -1.83 -3.72 6.77
C ILE A 162 -2.82 -2.78 6.10
N ALA A 163 -4.14 -2.95 6.33
CA ALA A 163 -5.14 -2.03 5.79
C ALA A 163 -4.89 -0.58 6.22
N ALA A 164 -4.58 -0.35 7.50
CA ALA A 164 -4.20 0.97 8.01
C ALA A 164 -2.92 1.51 7.33
N ALA A 165 -1.90 0.67 7.17
CA ALA A 165 -0.66 1.04 6.47
C ALA A 165 -0.94 1.44 5.01
N SER A 166 -1.81 0.71 4.31
CA SER A 166 -2.20 1.00 2.92
C SER A 166 -2.78 2.40 2.75
N ILE A 167 -3.66 2.82 3.68
CA ILE A 167 -4.29 4.14 3.67
C ILE A 167 -3.25 5.23 3.93
N LEU A 168 -2.42 5.06 4.97
CA LEU A 168 -1.38 6.01 5.33
C LEU A 168 -0.37 6.20 4.20
N ALA A 169 0.09 5.11 3.57
CA ALA A 169 0.99 5.16 2.43
C ALA A 169 0.33 5.84 1.21
N LYS A 170 -0.90 5.44 0.88
CA LYS A 170 -1.63 5.94 -0.30
C LYS A 170 -1.91 7.43 -0.23
N VAL A 171 -2.50 7.90 0.87
CA VAL A 171 -2.87 9.32 1.01
C VAL A 171 -1.61 10.18 1.14
N THR A 172 -0.58 9.72 1.87
CA THR A 172 0.71 10.43 1.91
C THR A 172 1.29 10.58 0.52
N ARG A 173 1.33 9.51 -0.28
CA ARG A 173 1.85 9.57 -1.65
C ARG A 173 1.02 10.50 -2.53
N ASP A 174 -0.31 10.43 -2.47
CA ASP A 174 -1.18 11.28 -3.30
C ASP A 174 -0.96 12.76 -2.97
N ARG A 175 -0.82 13.12 -1.68
CA ARG A 175 -0.45 14.48 -1.24
C ARG A 175 0.95 14.91 -1.71
N ILE A 176 1.91 13.99 -1.85
CA ILE A 176 3.21 14.29 -2.50
C ILE A 176 2.99 14.61 -3.98
N MET A 177 2.16 13.82 -4.68
CA MET A 177 1.87 14.07 -6.10
C MET A 177 1.14 15.41 -6.31
N ASP A 178 0.27 15.84 -5.39
CA ASP A 178 -0.33 17.18 -5.43
C ASP A 178 0.72 18.30 -5.32
N LYS A 179 1.72 18.12 -4.45
CA LYS A 179 2.83 19.08 -4.33
C LYS A 179 3.69 19.12 -5.60
N LEU A 180 3.92 17.95 -6.21
CA LEU A 180 4.65 17.85 -7.47
C LEU A 180 3.88 18.50 -8.63
N ASP A 181 2.56 18.35 -8.67
CA ASP A 181 1.70 19.00 -9.66
C ASP A 181 1.82 20.52 -9.59
N ARG A 182 1.79 21.10 -8.40
CA ARG A 182 1.99 22.56 -8.23
C ARG A 182 3.35 23.03 -8.73
N LYS A 183 4.39 22.19 -8.59
CA LYS A 183 5.76 22.51 -9.01
C LYS A 183 5.98 22.26 -10.51
N TYR A 184 5.31 21.28 -11.08
CA TYR A 184 5.40 20.90 -12.49
C TYR A 184 3.98 20.74 -13.09
N PRO A 185 3.24 21.85 -13.23
CA PRO A 185 1.82 21.82 -13.59
C PRO A 185 1.56 21.26 -14.98
N GLN A 186 2.56 21.30 -15.87
CA GLN A 186 2.45 20.78 -17.22
C GLN A 186 2.20 19.27 -17.27
N TYR A 187 2.56 18.49 -16.23
CA TYR A 187 2.39 17.05 -16.29
C TYR A 187 1.03 16.56 -15.79
N GLY A 188 0.27 17.34 -15.00
CA GLY A 188 -1.04 16.90 -14.48
C GLY A 188 -1.00 15.84 -13.38
N PHE A 189 0.09 15.76 -12.61
CA PHE A 189 0.28 14.79 -11.53
C PHE A 189 -0.86 14.72 -10.49
N ALA A 190 -1.59 15.81 -10.27
CA ALA A 190 -2.74 15.80 -9.36
C ALA A 190 -3.88 14.90 -9.87
N ARG A 191 -4.04 14.77 -11.19
CA ARG A 191 -5.12 13.99 -11.82
C ARG A 191 -4.81 12.50 -11.84
N HIS A 192 -3.63 12.13 -12.37
CA HIS A 192 -3.28 10.73 -12.61
C HIS A 192 -2.22 10.18 -11.65
N ARG A 193 -1.77 10.95 -10.64
CA ARG A 193 -0.83 10.48 -9.59
C ARG A 193 0.49 9.90 -10.13
N GLY A 194 0.90 10.33 -11.32
CA GLY A 194 2.08 9.84 -12.03
C GLY A 194 1.89 8.52 -12.77
N TYR A 195 0.70 7.91 -12.79
CA TYR A 195 0.45 6.71 -13.59
C TYR A 195 0.54 6.99 -15.09
N ALA A 196 0.83 5.96 -15.89
CA ALA A 196 1.00 6.03 -17.34
C ALA A 196 -0.35 6.19 -18.07
N THR A 197 -1.08 7.28 -17.81
CA THR A 197 -2.28 7.64 -18.58
C THR A 197 -1.90 8.21 -19.94
N ALA A 198 -2.82 8.18 -20.90
CA ALA A 198 -2.59 8.79 -22.21
C ALA A 198 -2.20 10.28 -22.09
N GLU A 199 -2.84 10.99 -21.16
CA GLU A 199 -2.51 12.37 -20.81
C GLU A 199 -1.06 12.52 -20.32
N HIS A 200 -0.65 11.72 -19.34
CA HIS A 200 0.71 11.80 -18.78
C HIS A 200 1.77 11.50 -19.83
N VAL A 201 1.54 10.47 -20.66
CA VAL A 201 2.45 10.11 -21.75
C VAL A 201 2.52 11.22 -22.81
N SER A 202 1.41 11.92 -23.10
CA SER A 202 1.41 13.07 -24.00
C SER A 202 2.25 14.21 -23.45
N MET A 203 2.07 14.57 -22.18
CA MET A 203 2.83 15.65 -21.54
C MET A 203 4.32 15.32 -21.44
N LEU A 204 4.63 14.04 -21.22
CA LEU A 204 6.00 13.55 -21.23
C LEU A 204 6.66 13.70 -22.62
N ARG A 205 5.94 13.42 -23.72
CA ARG A 205 6.45 13.66 -25.09
C ARG A 205 6.66 15.13 -25.38
N GLU A 206 5.75 15.98 -24.92
CA GLU A 206 5.78 17.41 -25.22
C GLU A 206 6.86 18.16 -24.43
N HIS A 207 7.08 17.78 -23.18
CA HIS A 207 7.93 18.54 -22.25
C HIS A 207 9.19 17.81 -21.80
N GLY A 208 9.37 16.55 -22.19
CA GLY A 208 10.42 15.68 -21.67
C GLY A 208 10.24 15.32 -20.19
N PRO A 209 11.10 14.43 -19.64
CA PRO A 209 11.03 14.03 -18.25
C PRO A 209 11.55 15.13 -17.30
N CYS A 210 10.81 15.40 -16.23
CA CYS A 210 11.30 16.18 -15.09
C CYS A 210 12.06 15.30 -14.06
N PRO A 211 12.76 15.90 -13.06
CA PRO A 211 13.55 15.16 -12.05
C PRO A 211 12.78 14.11 -11.22
N HIS A 212 11.45 14.17 -11.22
CA HIS A 212 10.61 13.22 -10.50
C HIS A 212 10.13 12.04 -11.36
N HIS A 213 10.44 12.02 -12.65
CA HIS A 213 10.22 10.83 -13.47
C HIS A 213 11.24 9.75 -13.15
N ARG A 214 10.82 8.49 -13.28
CA ARG A 214 11.62 7.31 -12.93
C ARG A 214 12.35 6.85 -14.18
N LEU A 215 13.64 7.10 -14.22
CA LEU A 215 14.51 6.49 -15.23
C LEU A 215 14.47 4.95 -15.08
N GLY A 216 14.53 4.23 -16.19
CA GLY A 216 14.36 2.79 -16.30
C GLY A 216 12.90 2.33 -16.42
N PHE A 217 11.91 3.23 -16.35
CA PHE A 217 10.51 2.91 -16.62
C PHE A 217 10.13 3.34 -18.03
N ALA A 218 9.72 2.40 -18.87
CA ALA A 218 9.10 2.78 -20.14
C ALA A 218 7.81 3.58 -19.87
N PRO A 219 7.58 4.74 -20.53
CA PRO A 219 8.36 5.32 -21.64
C PRO A 219 9.33 6.47 -21.29
N VAL A 220 9.66 6.71 -20.02
CA VAL A 220 10.40 7.90 -19.55
C VAL A 220 11.73 8.14 -20.27
N ASP A 221 12.49 7.09 -20.52
CA ASP A 221 13.85 7.14 -21.07
C ASP A 221 14.04 6.15 -22.22
N GLN A 222 12.95 5.82 -22.92
CA GLN A 222 13.00 4.90 -24.04
C GLN A 222 13.48 5.61 -25.32
N PRO A 223 14.33 4.96 -26.14
CA PRO A 223 14.83 5.54 -27.40
C PRO A 223 13.74 5.94 -28.42
N SER A 224 12.51 5.44 -28.24
CA SER A 224 11.37 5.77 -29.09
C SER A 224 10.68 7.09 -28.74
N PHE A 225 11.14 7.78 -27.70
CA PHE A 225 10.72 9.13 -27.35
C PHE A 225 11.87 10.07 -27.72
N ASP A 226 11.83 10.58 -28.95
CA ASP A 226 12.67 11.72 -29.35
C ASP A 226 12.18 12.93 -28.57
N PHE A 227 12.93 13.33 -27.53
CA PHE A 227 12.70 14.55 -26.76
C PHE A 227 13.42 15.74 -27.40
#